data_AF-A0A6M8JAK3-F1
#
_entry.id   AF-A0A6M8JAK3-F1
#
_cell.length_a   1.000
_cell.length_b   1.000
_cell.length_c   1.000
_cell.angle_alpha   90.00
_cell.angle_beta   90.00
_cell.angle_gamma   90.00
#
_symmetry.space_group_name_H-M   'P 1'
#
loop_
_entity.id
_entity.type
_entity.pdbx_description
1 polymer ?
#
loop_
_entity_poly.entity_id
_entity_poly.type
_entity_poly.pdbx_seq_one_letter_code
_entity_poly.pdbx_strand_id
1 'polypeptide(L)'
;MQWKCAGFTFDVRRPVVMGILNVTPDSFSDGGQHDAPDAAVAHARLMIQQGAQIIDVGGESTRPGSAEVPIDEELRRTIPVVRALAQQGVCVSIDTRHAAVARAAVEAGAAIVNDVSGFRDPAMVQVARDCDAGLVVMHMKGDPSTMQSHAQYDDVVDEVRDYLDARACQLRAAGIAPERICIDPGPGFGKTPDQSLELMRNIHVLARLGYAVMTAASRKSYVGAAYGIDDPRERDQASATEALMGCEAGATVVRTHNVQATMAALADFRPLAVIALGGNVALVAEPGEEDEAKIAQLNLAISGLCTLPDTQIVDISSFYRSQPAYHDDQDHFINAVALLRTGIAPKELLGYLHSIENSLGRVRTVPNGPRTCDLDIVDYQLYEVATDELTLPHPRALERDFVMKPLMELRPTFTFADGRRATLDAVRYGQAERLGPDGTVADSSAPDQR
;
A
#
# COMPACT_ATOMS: atom_id res chain seq x y z
N MET A 1 -5.69 7.98 5.36
CA MET A 1 -5.13 6.84 6.13
C MET A 1 -3.92 7.34 6.89
N GLN A 2 -3.71 6.86 8.13
CA GLN A 2 -2.60 7.29 8.99
C GLN A 2 -1.86 6.07 9.55
N TRP A 3 -0.54 6.17 9.65
CA TRP A 3 0.30 5.22 10.39
C TRP A 3 0.84 5.90 11.66
N LYS A 4 0.49 5.36 12.83
CA LYS A 4 0.83 5.92 14.14
C LYS A 4 2.02 5.19 14.76
N CYS A 5 3.02 5.95 15.18
CA CYS A 5 4.29 5.45 15.68
C CYS A 5 4.69 6.24 16.94
N ALA A 6 4.25 5.79 18.11
CA ALA A 6 4.40 6.54 19.37
C ALA A 6 3.92 7.99 19.23
N GLY A 7 4.81 8.98 19.41
CA GLY A 7 4.50 10.41 19.26
C GLY A 7 4.38 10.91 17.80
N PHE A 8 4.62 10.05 16.81
CA PHE A 8 4.61 10.40 15.39
C PHE A 8 3.35 9.86 14.70
N THR A 9 2.85 10.60 13.71
CA THR A 9 1.75 10.16 12.84
C THR A 9 2.06 10.55 11.41
N PHE A 10 2.05 9.55 10.53
CA PHE A 10 2.34 9.74 9.11
C PHE A 10 1.05 9.65 8.29
N ASP A 11 0.80 10.66 7.45
CA ASP A 11 -0.25 10.60 6.44
C ASP A 11 0.25 9.81 5.22
N VAL A 12 -0.08 8.52 5.22
CA VAL A 12 0.36 7.55 4.21
C VAL A 12 -0.38 7.68 2.88
N ARG A 13 -1.19 8.75 2.69
CA ARG A 13 -1.63 9.17 1.36
C ARG A 13 -0.43 9.57 0.49
N ARG A 14 0.65 10.06 1.09
CA ARG A 14 1.93 10.30 0.41
C ARG A 14 2.95 9.25 0.84
N PRO A 15 3.90 8.87 -0.04
CA PRO A 15 4.96 7.95 0.32
C PRO A 15 5.78 8.48 1.50
N VAL A 16 5.99 7.63 2.50
CA VAL A 16 6.81 7.91 3.68
C VAL A 16 8.17 7.26 3.49
N VAL A 17 9.26 8.03 3.57
CA VAL A 17 10.62 7.50 3.32
C VAL A 17 11.34 7.16 4.63
N MET A 18 11.75 5.91 4.73
CA MET A 18 12.54 5.31 5.79
C MET A 18 13.97 5.04 5.29
N GLY A 19 14.94 5.77 5.83
CA GLY A 19 16.37 5.63 5.50
C GLY A 19 17.03 4.52 6.32
N ILE A 20 17.76 3.62 5.66
CA ILE A 20 18.45 2.49 6.30
C ILE A 20 19.79 2.97 6.90
N LEU A 21 19.96 2.80 8.21
CA LEU A 21 21.19 3.04 8.95
C LEU A 21 21.72 1.74 9.56
N ASN A 22 22.63 1.07 8.85
CA ASN A 22 23.30 -0.12 9.38
C ASN A 22 24.46 0.29 10.30
N VAL A 23 24.42 -0.13 11.56
CA VAL A 23 25.45 0.12 12.57
C VAL A 23 26.29 -1.14 12.76
N THR A 24 26.93 -1.59 11.67
CA THR A 24 27.85 -2.74 11.67
C THR A 24 29.31 -2.26 11.60
N PRO A 25 30.29 -3.06 12.09
CA PRO A 25 31.71 -2.67 12.09
C PRO A 25 32.23 -2.25 10.70
N ASP A 26 31.75 -2.89 9.64
CA ASP A 26 32.18 -2.62 8.26
C ASP A 26 31.57 -1.34 7.67
N SER A 27 30.53 -0.77 8.30
CA SER A 27 29.79 0.38 7.75
C SER A 27 30.46 1.72 8.02
N PHE A 28 31.36 1.80 9.02
CA PHE A 28 32.02 3.04 9.45
C PHE A 28 33.51 2.85 9.76
N SER A 29 34.14 1.83 9.19
CA SER A 29 35.51 1.38 9.50
C SER A 29 36.64 2.38 9.14
N ASP A 30 36.32 3.50 8.50
CA ASP A 30 37.27 4.59 8.22
C ASP A 30 37.50 5.51 9.44
N GLY A 31 36.64 5.47 10.46
CA GLY A 31 36.81 6.12 11.77
C GLY A 31 37.13 5.10 12.86
N GLY A 32 37.87 5.46 13.91
CA GLY A 32 38.27 4.50 14.94
C GLY A 32 37.08 3.82 15.66
N GLN A 33 37.33 2.75 16.42
CA GLN A 33 36.28 2.04 17.19
C GLN A 33 35.44 2.94 18.14
N HIS A 34 35.92 4.15 18.44
CA HIS A 34 35.25 5.15 19.28
C HIS A 34 34.37 6.14 18.50
N ASP A 35 34.51 6.24 17.17
CA ASP A 35 33.77 7.22 16.33
C ASP A 35 32.48 6.65 15.73
N ALA A 36 32.23 5.34 15.88
CA ALA A 36 31.15 4.64 15.17
C ALA A 36 29.72 5.17 15.47
N PRO A 37 29.34 5.47 16.74
CA PRO A 37 28.01 6.04 17.02
C PRO A 37 27.84 7.46 16.47
N ASP A 38 28.87 8.32 16.59
CA ASP A 38 28.81 9.70 16.12
C ASP A 38 28.76 9.77 14.59
N ALA A 39 29.51 8.90 13.91
CA ALA A 39 29.46 8.74 12.46
C ALA A 39 28.07 8.27 11.99
N ALA A 40 27.46 7.30 12.69
CA ALA A 40 26.11 6.84 12.39
C ALA A 40 25.07 7.96 12.57
N VAL A 41 25.17 8.73 13.65
CA VAL A 41 24.29 9.89 13.88
C VAL A 41 24.50 10.97 12.82
N ALA A 42 25.74 11.25 12.41
CA ALA A 42 26.02 12.20 11.32
C ALA A 42 25.42 11.73 9.98
N HIS A 43 25.53 10.44 9.67
CA HIS A 43 24.92 9.86 8.46
C HIS A 43 23.39 9.93 8.50
N ALA A 44 22.77 9.66 9.65
CA ALA A 44 21.34 9.81 9.83
C ALA A 44 20.87 11.26 9.59
N ARG A 45 21.62 12.26 10.05
CA ARG A 45 21.32 13.68 9.80
C ARG A 45 21.37 14.01 8.31
N LEU A 46 22.32 13.44 7.57
CA LEU A 46 22.36 13.60 6.11
C LEU A 46 21.11 13.00 5.45
N MET A 47 20.69 11.80 5.85
CA MET A 47 19.47 11.17 5.32
C MET A 47 18.22 12.03 5.59
N ILE A 48 18.11 12.64 6.78
CA ILE A 48 16.99 13.54 7.10
C ILE A 48 17.04 14.79 6.22
N GLN A 49 18.22 15.39 6.01
CA GLN A 49 18.39 16.53 5.10
C GLN A 49 18.02 16.18 3.65
N GLN A 50 18.24 14.94 3.25
CA GLN A 50 17.86 14.42 1.94
C GLN A 50 16.35 14.13 1.82
N GLY A 51 15.60 14.13 2.94
CA GLY A 51 14.14 13.98 2.94
C GLY A 51 13.61 12.74 3.66
N ALA A 52 14.45 11.92 4.29
CA ALA A 52 13.97 10.80 5.09
C ALA A 52 13.16 11.30 6.30
N GLN A 53 12.00 10.69 6.53
CA GLN A 53 11.13 10.99 7.66
C GLN A 53 11.36 10.04 8.82
N ILE A 54 11.89 8.86 8.54
CA ILE A 54 12.20 7.80 9.50
C ILE A 54 13.63 7.33 9.27
N ILE A 55 14.36 7.04 10.35
CA ILE A 55 15.67 6.39 10.29
C ILE A 55 15.56 5.00 10.91
N ASP A 56 15.89 3.98 10.14
CA ASP A 56 15.83 2.57 10.55
C ASP A 56 17.22 2.06 10.92
N VAL A 57 17.41 1.86 12.22
CA VAL A 57 18.70 1.48 12.82
C VAL A 57 18.78 -0.03 12.92
N GLY A 58 19.75 -0.65 12.25
CA GLY A 58 19.99 -2.10 12.31
C GLY A 58 21.38 -2.43 12.84
N GLY A 59 21.47 -3.33 13.82
CA GLY A 59 22.76 -3.79 14.40
C GLY A 59 23.25 -5.14 13.84
N GLU A 60 22.35 -5.87 13.18
CA GLU A 60 22.57 -7.17 12.57
C GLU A 60 22.40 -7.07 11.05
N SER A 61 23.30 -7.71 10.29
CA SER A 61 23.12 -7.85 8.85
C SER A 61 22.09 -8.94 8.59
N THR A 62 21.01 -8.65 7.87
CA THR A 62 20.02 -9.65 7.46
C THR A 62 20.36 -10.30 6.11
N ARG A 63 21.58 -10.08 5.59
CA ARG A 63 22.03 -10.69 4.33
C ARG A 63 22.22 -12.20 4.51
N PRO A 64 21.90 -13.02 3.49
CA PRO A 64 22.15 -14.46 3.54
C PRO A 64 23.61 -14.80 3.88
N GLY A 65 23.82 -15.72 4.82
CA GLY A 65 25.15 -16.18 5.24
C GLY A 65 25.88 -15.31 6.26
N SER A 66 25.24 -14.25 6.78
CA SER A 66 25.77 -13.47 7.90
C SER A 66 25.76 -14.26 9.21
N ALA A 67 26.77 -14.02 10.06
CA ALA A 67 26.83 -14.62 11.39
C ALA A 67 25.83 -13.92 12.32
N GLU A 68 25.12 -14.72 13.12
CA GLU A 68 24.22 -14.23 14.16
C GLU A 68 24.99 -13.36 15.16
N VAL A 69 24.44 -12.17 15.43
CA VAL A 69 25.05 -11.22 16.36
C VAL A 69 24.50 -11.48 17.76
N PRO A 70 25.34 -11.68 18.79
CA PRO A 70 24.88 -11.80 20.17
C PRO A 70 24.07 -10.57 20.60
N ILE A 71 23.01 -10.77 21.40
CA ILE A 71 22.13 -9.68 21.88
C ILE A 71 22.92 -8.53 22.50
N ASP A 72 23.91 -8.82 23.36
CA ASP A 72 24.74 -7.80 24.01
C ASP A 72 25.55 -6.95 23.01
N GLU A 73 25.96 -7.56 21.89
CA GLU A 73 26.67 -6.87 20.81
C GLU A 73 25.72 -5.97 20.03
N GLU A 74 24.52 -6.46 19.70
CA GLU A 74 23.50 -5.67 19.02
C GLU A 74 23.05 -4.47 19.87
N LEU A 75 22.79 -4.67 21.16
CA LEU A 75 22.46 -3.61 22.12
C LEU A 75 23.53 -2.52 22.15
N ARG A 76 24.81 -2.92 22.22
CA ARG A 76 25.92 -1.98 22.32
C ARG A 76 26.07 -1.12 21.05
N ARG A 77 25.71 -1.66 19.88
CA ARG A 77 25.73 -0.96 18.60
C ARG A 77 24.56 0.00 18.44
N THR A 78 23.34 -0.48 18.68
CA THR A 78 22.12 0.24 18.28
C THR A 78 21.64 1.24 19.32
N ILE A 79 21.64 0.89 20.61
CA ILE A 79 21.00 1.68 21.67
C ILE A 79 21.58 3.11 21.80
N PRO A 80 22.91 3.32 21.76
CA PRO A 80 23.47 4.68 21.80
C PRO A 80 23.00 5.54 20.63
N VAL A 81 22.94 4.98 19.42
CA VAL A 81 22.51 5.67 18.19
C VAL A 81 21.02 5.99 18.26
N VAL A 82 20.18 5.02 18.64
CA VAL A 82 18.74 5.21 18.84
C VAL A 82 18.47 6.34 19.83
N ARG A 83 19.11 6.30 21.00
CA ARG A 83 18.95 7.32 22.04
C ARG A 83 19.35 8.71 21.55
N ALA A 84 20.50 8.82 20.89
CA ALA A 84 21.01 10.10 20.39
C ALA A 84 20.09 10.71 19.34
N LEU A 85 19.51 9.91 18.44
CA LEU A 85 18.58 10.36 17.41
C LEU A 85 17.20 10.70 17.98
N ALA A 86 16.67 9.86 18.88
CA ALA A 86 15.38 10.11 19.52
C ALA A 86 15.37 11.40 20.35
N GLN A 87 16.46 11.69 21.07
CA GLN A 87 16.63 12.96 21.81
C GLN A 87 16.65 14.20 20.90
N GLN A 88 16.94 14.03 19.61
CA GLN A 88 16.88 15.09 18.59
C GLN A 88 15.49 15.19 17.93
N GLY A 89 14.50 14.43 18.40
CA GLY A 89 13.15 14.42 17.84
C GLY A 89 13.00 13.64 16.53
N VAL A 90 13.99 12.81 16.17
CA VAL A 90 13.93 11.96 14.97
C VAL A 90 13.01 10.77 15.22
N CYS A 91 12.17 10.43 14.24
CA CYS A 91 11.44 9.16 14.27
C CYS A 91 12.40 8.02 13.97
N VAL A 92 12.73 7.23 15.00
CA VAL A 92 13.67 6.11 14.89
C VAL A 92 12.91 4.79 14.85
N SER A 93 13.22 3.96 13.85
CA SER A 93 12.86 2.56 13.78
C SER A 93 14.05 1.70 14.24
N ILE A 94 13.78 0.63 14.98
CA ILE A 94 14.78 -0.41 15.31
C ILE A 94 14.51 -1.64 14.44
N ASP A 95 15.47 -2.03 13.59
CA ASP A 95 15.45 -3.26 12.81
C ASP A 95 16.08 -4.37 13.65
N THR A 96 15.24 -5.21 14.26
CA THR A 96 15.68 -6.31 15.12
C THR A 96 14.64 -7.42 15.20
N ARG A 97 15.11 -8.66 15.32
CA ARG A 97 14.30 -9.84 15.65
C ARG A 97 14.35 -10.21 17.13
N HIS A 98 15.17 -9.55 17.93
CA HIS A 98 15.38 -9.88 19.34
C HIS A 98 14.52 -9.01 20.25
N ALA A 99 13.57 -9.61 20.97
CA ALA A 99 12.66 -8.88 21.86
C ALA A 99 13.39 -8.05 22.94
N ALA A 100 14.55 -8.52 23.41
CA ALA A 100 15.38 -7.77 24.37
C ALA A 100 15.93 -6.46 23.76
N VAL A 101 16.35 -6.48 22.49
CA VAL A 101 16.84 -5.30 21.77
C VAL A 101 15.69 -4.35 21.47
N ALA A 102 14.55 -4.87 21.00
CA ALA A 102 13.36 -4.06 20.74
C ALA A 102 12.90 -3.32 22.00
N ARG A 103 12.84 -4.01 23.15
CA ARG A 103 12.48 -3.41 24.44
C ARG A 103 13.42 -2.28 24.83
N ALA A 104 14.73 -2.53 24.80
CA ALA A 104 15.73 -1.53 25.15
C ALA A 104 15.73 -0.33 24.18
N ALA A 105 15.47 -0.56 22.89
CA ALA A 105 15.39 0.49 21.89
C ALA A 105 14.15 1.37 22.08
N VAL A 106 12.99 0.78 22.38
CA VAL A 106 11.77 1.54 22.71
C VAL A 106 11.98 2.37 23.99
N GLU A 107 12.59 1.79 25.03
CA GLU A 107 12.97 2.54 26.24
C GLU A 107 13.96 3.68 25.95
N ALA A 108 14.82 3.51 24.95
CA ALA A 108 15.74 4.54 24.47
C ALA A 108 15.08 5.60 23.56
N GLY A 109 13.83 5.42 23.16
CA GLY A 109 13.04 6.37 22.37
C GLY A 109 12.75 5.95 20.92
N ALA A 110 12.99 4.69 20.54
CA ALA A 110 12.53 4.19 19.24
C ALA A 110 10.99 4.28 19.14
N ALA A 111 10.52 4.80 18.01
CA ALA A 111 9.10 5.01 17.73
C ALA A 111 8.50 3.87 16.89
N ILE A 112 9.33 3.03 16.28
CA ILE A 112 8.92 1.90 15.42
C ILE A 112 9.77 0.67 15.78
N VAL A 113 9.14 -0.50 15.82
CA VAL A 113 9.81 -1.80 15.85
C VAL A 113 9.63 -2.46 14.48
N ASN A 114 10.74 -2.64 13.78
CA ASN A 114 10.79 -3.33 12.49
C ASN A 114 11.29 -4.76 12.71
N ASP A 115 10.37 -5.72 12.66
CA ASP A 115 10.68 -7.13 12.93
C ASP A 115 10.52 -7.96 11.66
N VAL A 116 11.67 -8.28 11.05
CA VAL A 116 11.78 -9.16 9.88
C VAL A 116 11.23 -10.58 10.12
N SER A 117 11.07 -11.00 11.37
CA SER A 117 10.46 -12.29 11.72
C SER A 117 8.94 -12.26 11.75
N GLY A 118 8.31 -11.08 11.63
CA GLY A 118 6.85 -10.93 11.59
C GLY A 118 6.17 -11.09 12.96
N PHE A 119 6.86 -10.78 14.06
CA PHE A 119 6.39 -10.91 15.44
C PHE A 119 6.07 -12.36 15.86
N ARG A 120 6.70 -13.36 15.21
CA ARG A 120 6.46 -14.78 15.54
C ARG A 120 6.83 -15.12 16.99
N ASP A 121 7.81 -14.42 17.54
CA ASP A 121 8.20 -14.53 18.95
C ASP A 121 7.14 -13.89 19.87
N PRO A 122 6.51 -14.66 20.80
CA PRO A 122 5.60 -14.12 21.80
C PRO A 122 6.19 -13.00 22.65
N ALA A 123 7.51 -13.00 22.89
CA ALA A 123 8.17 -11.92 23.61
C ALA A 123 8.18 -10.61 22.82
N MET A 124 8.27 -10.68 21.48
CA MET A 124 8.16 -9.51 20.62
C MET A 124 6.74 -8.95 20.60
N VAL A 125 5.73 -9.83 20.59
CA VAL A 125 4.32 -9.42 20.75
C VAL A 125 4.12 -8.71 22.10
N GLN A 126 4.75 -9.21 23.17
CA GLN A 126 4.67 -8.55 24.47
C GLN A 126 5.30 -7.15 24.44
N VAL A 127 6.46 -6.96 23.80
CA VAL A 127 7.05 -5.61 23.61
C VAL A 127 6.08 -4.68 22.87
N ALA A 128 5.45 -5.16 21.79
CA ALA A 128 4.49 -4.38 21.03
C ALA A 128 3.26 -3.96 21.85
N ARG A 129 2.81 -4.80 22.80
CA ARG A 129 1.69 -4.49 23.72
C ARG A 129 2.07 -3.49 24.80
N ASP A 130 3.32 -3.54 25.27
CA ASP A 130 3.81 -2.71 26.37
C ASP A 130 4.20 -1.29 25.94
N CYS A 131 4.06 -0.95 24.66
CA CYS A 131 4.39 0.37 24.13
C CYS A 131 3.42 0.82 23.03
N ASP A 132 3.57 2.07 22.59
CA ASP A 132 2.79 2.69 21.50
C ASP A 132 3.56 2.74 20.15
N ALA A 133 4.70 2.05 20.06
CA ALA A 133 5.51 2.04 18.84
C ALA A 133 4.72 1.51 17.63
N GLY A 134 5.02 2.04 16.44
CA GLY A 134 4.57 1.46 15.18
C GLY A 134 5.27 0.13 14.95
N LEU A 135 4.65 -0.77 14.20
CA LEU A 135 5.15 -2.13 13.97
C LEU A 135 5.30 -2.34 12.46
N VAL A 136 6.46 -2.81 12.01
CA VAL A 136 6.62 -3.33 10.65
C VAL A 136 6.61 -4.85 10.73
N VAL A 137 5.56 -5.46 10.18
CA VAL A 137 5.31 -6.89 10.19
C VAL A 137 5.71 -7.44 8.82
N MET A 138 6.85 -8.12 8.76
CA MET A 138 7.35 -8.66 7.50
C MET A 138 6.94 -10.11 7.28
N HIS A 139 6.70 -10.47 6.01
CA HIS A 139 6.65 -11.87 5.59
C HIS A 139 8.06 -12.39 5.27
N MET A 140 8.41 -13.52 5.90
CA MET A 140 9.61 -14.29 5.62
C MET A 140 9.30 -15.79 5.78
N LYS A 141 9.64 -16.58 4.76
CA LYS A 141 9.55 -18.04 4.82
C LYS A 141 10.87 -18.62 5.33
N GLY A 142 10.81 -19.41 6.41
CA GLY A 142 12.01 -19.92 7.09
C GLY A 142 12.69 -18.88 8.00
N ASP A 143 14.03 -18.98 8.09
CA ASP A 143 14.90 -18.03 8.78
C ASP A 143 15.88 -17.39 7.79
N PRO A 144 16.48 -16.21 8.07
CA PRO A 144 17.34 -15.51 7.10
C PRO A 144 18.50 -16.37 6.54
N SER A 145 18.98 -17.34 7.33
CA SER A 145 20.05 -18.26 6.97
C SER A 145 19.59 -19.45 6.09
N THR A 146 18.31 -19.79 6.07
CA THR A 146 17.74 -20.98 5.40
C THR A 146 16.63 -20.66 4.40
N MET A 147 16.17 -19.41 4.34
CA MET A 147 14.99 -19.01 3.57
C MET A 147 15.11 -19.26 2.06
N GLN A 148 16.31 -19.10 1.50
CA GLN A 148 16.53 -19.21 0.05
C GLN A 148 16.38 -20.66 -0.45
N SER A 149 16.56 -21.67 0.41
CA SER A 149 16.36 -23.08 0.04
C SER A 149 14.91 -23.55 0.16
N HIS A 150 14.01 -22.71 0.68
CA HIS A 150 12.58 -23.03 0.92
C HIS A 150 11.61 -22.11 0.15
N ALA A 151 12.06 -21.48 -0.94
CA ALA A 151 11.30 -20.53 -1.75
C ALA A 151 10.29 -21.20 -2.72
N GLN A 152 9.50 -22.15 -2.21
CA GLN A 152 8.42 -22.79 -2.97
C GLN A 152 7.09 -22.12 -2.61
N TYR A 153 6.40 -21.57 -3.61
CA TYR A 153 5.05 -21.00 -3.51
C TYR A 153 4.23 -21.55 -4.68
N ASP A 154 2.95 -21.82 -4.45
CA ASP A 154 1.98 -22.09 -5.52
C ASP A 154 1.51 -20.75 -6.12
N ASP A 155 1.17 -19.78 -5.26
CA ASP A 155 0.95 -18.38 -5.60
C ASP A 155 1.62 -17.49 -4.54
N VAL A 156 2.70 -16.81 -4.94
CA VAL A 156 3.47 -15.98 -4.00
C VAL A 156 2.70 -14.75 -3.54
N VAL A 157 1.75 -14.24 -4.32
CA VAL A 157 0.99 -13.05 -3.96
C VAL A 157 -0.02 -13.40 -2.89
N ASP A 158 -0.83 -14.43 -3.12
CA ASP A 158 -1.90 -14.84 -2.22
C ASP A 158 -1.36 -15.46 -0.93
N GLU A 159 -0.34 -16.31 -0.99
CA GLU A 159 0.27 -16.87 0.23
C GLU A 159 0.86 -15.77 1.14
N VAL A 160 1.48 -14.73 0.54
CA VAL A 160 2.04 -13.60 1.30
C VAL A 160 0.94 -12.72 1.89
N ARG A 161 -0.11 -12.43 1.11
CA ARG A 161 -1.31 -11.71 1.56
C ARG A 161 -1.92 -12.40 2.77
N ASP A 162 -2.20 -13.70 2.66
CA ASP A 162 -2.87 -14.48 3.68
C ASP A 162 -2.01 -14.60 4.95
N TYR A 163 -0.69 -14.77 4.80
CA TYR A 163 0.22 -14.75 5.93
C TYR A 163 0.18 -13.41 6.67
N LEU A 164 0.30 -12.30 5.94
CA LEU A 164 0.35 -10.96 6.54
C LEU A 164 -0.99 -10.62 7.21
N ASP A 165 -2.11 -10.98 6.61
CA ASP A 165 -3.43 -10.79 7.22
C ASP A 165 -3.59 -11.60 8.50
N ALA A 166 -3.22 -12.89 8.49
CA ALA A 166 -3.27 -13.75 9.67
C ALA A 166 -2.39 -13.19 10.81
N ARG A 167 -1.18 -12.71 10.49
CA ARG A 167 -0.28 -12.09 11.47
C ARG A 167 -0.83 -10.78 12.01
N ALA A 168 -1.36 -9.91 11.16
CA ALA A 168 -1.98 -8.66 11.59
C ALA A 168 -3.22 -8.93 12.47
N CYS A 169 -4.04 -9.93 12.13
CA CYS A 169 -5.18 -10.37 12.94
C CYS A 169 -4.74 -10.87 14.32
N GLN A 170 -3.64 -11.61 14.42
CA GLN A 170 -3.09 -12.05 15.71
C GLN A 170 -2.62 -10.87 16.57
N LEU A 171 -1.95 -9.89 15.98
CA LEU A 171 -1.53 -8.67 16.70
C LEU A 171 -2.74 -7.86 17.17
N ARG A 172 -3.78 -7.72 16.33
CA ARG A 172 -5.03 -7.06 16.70
C ARG A 172 -5.73 -7.78 17.85
N ALA A 173 -5.79 -9.11 17.81
CA ALA A 173 -6.35 -9.92 18.90
C ALA A 173 -5.56 -9.76 20.21
N ALA A 174 -4.27 -9.44 20.13
CA ALA A 174 -3.42 -9.11 21.29
C ALA A 174 -3.63 -7.68 21.83
N GLY A 175 -4.51 -6.89 21.21
CA GLY A 175 -4.87 -5.52 21.61
C GLY A 175 -4.12 -4.41 20.88
N ILE A 176 -3.35 -4.74 19.83
CA ILE A 176 -2.59 -3.75 19.06
C ILE A 176 -3.54 -3.03 18.09
N ALA A 177 -3.51 -1.70 18.10
CA ALA A 177 -4.33 -0.88 17.20
C ALA A 177 -3.92 -1.07 15.73
N PRO A 178 -4.88 -1.25 14.79
CA PRO A 178 -4.58 -1.44 13.36
C PRO A 178 -3.73 -0.33 12.76
N GLU A 179 -3.95 0.93 13.14
CA GLU A 179 -3.18 2.07 12.64
C GLU A 179 -1.71 2.10 13.10
N ARG A 180 -1.28 1.20 14.00
CA ARG A 180 0.13 1.02 14.35
C ARG A 180 0.84 0.04 13.43
N ILE A 181 0.12 -0.74 12.63
CA ILE A 181 0.66 -1.83 11.83
C ILE A 181 0.99 -1.33 10.42
N CYS A 182 2.23 -1.58 10.01
CA CYS A 182 2.70 -1.56 8.63
C CYS A 182 3.09 -2.99 8.22
N ILE A 183 2.68 -3.44 7.05
CA ILE A 183 3.01 -4.76 6.52
C ILE A 183 4.10 -4.66 5.45
N ASP A 184 5.04 -5.60 5.46
CA ASP A 184 6.12 -5.71 4.48
C ASP A 184 6.07 -7.08 3.77
N PRO A 185 5.90 -7.13 2.43
CA PRO A 185 5.95 -8.38 1.66
C PRO A 185 7.28 -9.15 1.78
N GLY A 186 8.35 -8.49 2.21
CA GLY A 186 9.68 -9.05 2.36
C GLY A 186 10.26 -9.53 1.02
N PRO A 187 10.37 -8.68 -0.03
CA PRO A 187 10.98 -9.11 -1.29
C PRO A 187 12.42 -9.56 -1.03
N GLY A 188 12.88 -10.64 -1.67
CA GLY A 188 14.18 -11.25 -1.40
C GLY A 188 14.30 -12.05 -0.09
N PHE A 189 13.25 -12.13 0.74
CA PHE A 189 13.22 -12.98 1.93
C PHE A 189 12.46 -14.28 1.65
N GLY A 190 13.21 -15.34 1.36
CA GLY A 190 12.66 -16.66 1.00
C GLY A 190 11.85 -16.65 -0.28
N LYS A 191 12.26 -15.84 -1.27
CA LYS A 191 11.63 -15.68 -2.58
C LYS A 191 12.71 -15.57 -3.66
N THR A 192 12.48 -16.17 -4.81
CA THR A 192 13.34 -15.98 -5.99
C THR A 192 13.22 -14.55 -6.53
N PRO A 193 14.13 -14.10 -7.42
CA PRO A 193 13.98 -12.84 -8.12
C PRO A 193 12.62 -12.69 -8.83
N ASP A 194 12.19 -13.71 -9.57
CA ASP A 194 10.92 -13.69 -10.32
C ASP A 194 9.71 -13.60 -9.38
N GLN A 195 9.70 -14.39 -8.30
CA GLN A 195 8.66 -14.32 -7.27
C GLN A 195 8.62 -12.95 -6.57
N SER A 196 9.79 -12.36 -6.30
CA SER A 196 9.84 -11.01 -5.72
C SER A 196 9.30 -9.97 -6.69
N LEU A 197 9.62 -10.08 -7.98
CA LEU A 197 9.13 -9.18 -9.02
C LEU A 197 7.61 -9.29 -9.19
N GLU A 198 7.07 -10.51 -9.22
CA GLU A 198 5.64 -10.80 -9.27
C GLU A 198 4.90 -10.20 -8.07
N LEU A 199 5.41 -10.43 -6.85
CA LEU A 199 4.85 -9.88 -5.62
C LEU A 199 4.84 -8.35 -5.62
N MET A 200 5.94 -7.72 -6.03
CA MET A 200 6.04 -6.25 -6.04
C MET A 200 5.13 -5.63 -7.11
N ARG A 201 4.94 -6.28 -8.26
CA ARG A 201 3.99 -5.84 -9.30
C ARG A 201 2.53 -5.95 -8.85
N ASN A 202 2.23 -6.88 -7.95
CA ASN A 202 0.89 -7.12 -7.42
C ASN A 202 0.70 -6.59 -5.98
N ILE A 203 1.52 -5.64 -5.54
CA ILE A 203 1.47 -5.10 -4.17
C ILE A 203 0.13 -4.43 -3.80
N HIS A 204 -0.68 -4.05 -4.80
CA HIS A 204 -2.04 -3.52 -4.61
C HIS A 204 -2.94 -4.49 -3.83
N VAL A 205 -2.74 -5.81 -4.00
CA VAL A 205 -3.46 -6.86 -3.29
C VAL A 205 -3.24 -6.75 -1.78
N LEU A 206 -2.01 -6.42 -1.34
CA LEU A 206 -1.70 -6.21 0.08
C LEU A 206 -2.34 -4.92 0.62
N ALA A 207 -2.48 -3.90 -0.21
CA ALA A 207 -3.15 -2.65 0.18
C ALA A 207 -4.66 -2.83 0.47
N ARG A 208 -5.28 -3.92 -0.04
CA ARG A 208 -6.66 -4.30 0.30
C ARG A 208 -6.82 -4.70 1.77
N LEU A 209 -5.74 -5.09 2.46
CA LEU A 209 -5.77 -5.42 3.89
C LEU A 209 -5.99 -4.19 4.80
N GLY A 210 -5.87 -2.97 4.26
CA GLY A 210 -6.13 -1.74 5.01
C GLY A 210 -5.03 -1.35 6.00
N TYR A 211 -3.79 -1.81 5.78
CA TYR A 211 -2.59 -1.40 6.53
C TYR A 211 -1.66 -0.54 5.68
N ALA A 212 -0.75 0.19 6.32
CA ALA A 212 0.35 0.83 5.59
C ALA A 212 1.22 -0.28 4.98
N VAL A 213 1.55 -0.18 3.69
CA VAL A 213 2.34 -1.21 3.00
C VAL A 213 3.74 -0.67 2.71
N MET A 214 4.76 -1.45 3.06
CA MET A 214 6.16 -1.13 2.80
C MET A 214 6.60 -1.67 1.44
N THR A 215 7.40 -0.88 0.72
CA THR A 215 8.24 -1.33 -0.39
C THR A 215 9.72 -1.19 -0.01
N ALA A 216 10.42 -2.31 -0.01
CA ALA A 216 11.83 -2.40 0.36
C ALA A 216 12.65 -2.95 -0.82
N ALA A 217 12.70 -2.22 -1.93
CA ALA A 217 13.41 -2.60 -3.15
C ALA A 217 14.95 -2.45 -3.06
N SER A 218 15.41 -1.61 -2.14
CA SER A 218 16.76 -1.04 -2.15
C SER A 218 17.88 -2.08 -2.23
N ARG A 219 18.61 -2.05 -3.36
CA ARG A 219 19.79 -2.87 -3.68
C ARG A 219 19.54 -4.38 -3.67
N LYS A 220 18.29 -4.83 -3.66
CA LYS A 220 17.95 -6.25 -3.59
C LYS A 220 18.31 -7.01 -4.86
N SER A 221 18.48 -8.33 -4.72
CA SER A 221 18.87 -9.23 -5.81
C SER A 221 17.86 -9.22 -6.97
N TYR A 222 16.56 -9.10 -6.68
CA TYR A 222 15.54 -9.05 -7.73
C TYR A 222 15.65 -7.80 -8.61
N VAL A 223 16.04 -6.65 -8.04
CA VAL A 223 16.37 -5.44 -8.81
C VAL A 223 17.61 -5.69 -9.67
N GLY A 224 18.63 -6.35 -9.12
CA GLY A 224 19.79 -6.76 -9.89
C GLY A 224 19.43 -7.63 -11.10
N ALA A 225 18.59 -8.64 -10.88
CA ALA A 225 18.15 -9.55 -11.94
C ALA A 225 17.29 -8.85 -13.00
N ALA A 226 16.33 -8.00 -12.58
CA ALA A 226 15.42 -7.31 -13.48
C ALA A 226 16.12 -6.30 -14.42
N TYR A 227 17.17 -5.64 -13.92
CA TYR A 227 17.87 -4.58 -14.65
C TYR A 227 19.27 -5.00 -15.16
N GLY A 228 19.72 -6.23 -14.88
CA GLY A 228 21.04 -6.72 -15.26
C GLY A 228 22.20 -6.03 -14.54
N ILE A 229 22.03 -5.70 -13.25
CA ILE A 229 23.00 -4.97 -12.44
C ILE A 229 23.53 -5.86 -11.31
N ASP A 230 24.76 -6.37 -11.45
CA ASP A 230 25.35 -7.34 -10.51
C ASP A 230 25.81 -6.69 -9.19
N ASP A 231 26.46 -5.52 -9.23
CA ASP A 231 26.92 -4.83 -8.02
C ASP A 231 25.74 -4.16 -7.30
N PRO A 232 25.40 -4.54 -6.05
CA PRO A 232 24.34 -3.91 -5.28
C PRO A 232 24.48 -2.39 -5.15
N ARG A 233 25.71 -1.84 -5.16
CA ARG A 233 25.97 -0.40 -5.02
C ARG A 233 25.59 0.40 -6.26
N GLU A 234 25.55 -0.24 -7.42
CA GLU A 234 25.15 0.39 -8.69
C GLU A 234 23.63 0.35 -8.91
N ARG A 235 22.88 -0.33 -8.02
CA ARG A 235 21.42 -0.49 -8.13
C ARG A 235 20.63 0.70 -7.61
N ASP A 236 21.25 1.79 -7.15
CA ASP A 236 20.53 2.87 -6.46
C ASP A 236 19.45 3.52 -7.32
N GLN A 237 19.75 3.81 -8.59
CA GLN A 237 18.76 4.41 -9.49
C GLN A 237 17.61 3.44 -9.80
N ALA A 238 17.94 2.18 -10.13
CA ALA A 238 16.92 1.15 -10.38
C ALA A 238 16.05 0.90 -9.13
N SER A 239 16.65 0.91 -7.94
CA SER A 239 15.94 0.78 -6.66
C SER A 239 14.97 1.93 -6.41
N ALA A 240 15.36 3.16 -6.75
CA ALA A 240 14.50 4.33 -6.61
C ALA A 240 13.30 4.25 -7.57
N THR A 241 13.52 3.82 -8.81
CA THR A 241 12.44 3.57 -9.79
C THR A 241 11.49 2.47 -9.31
N GLU A 242 12.01 1.36 -8.81
CA GLU A 242 11.19 0.27 -8.23
C GLU A 242 10.40 0.72 -7.00
N ALA A 243 10.96 1.62 -6.18
CA ALA A 243 10.22 2.20 -5.06
C ALA A 243 9.06 3.08 -5.54
N LEU A 244 9.25 3.90 -6.57
CA LEU A 244 8.18 4.69 -7.19
C LEU A 244 7.09 3.75 -7.74
N MET A 245 7.46 2.76 -8.56
CA MET A 245 6.52 1.79 -9.13
C MET A 245 5.72 1.05 -8.04
N GLY A 246 6.39 0.63 -6.96
CA GLY A 246 5.73 0.02 -5.81
C GLY A 246 4.72 0.97 -5.14
N CYS A 247 5.05 2.26 -5.01
CA CYS A 247 4.12 3.26 -4.46
C CYS A 247 2.93 3.50 -5.39
N GLU A 248 3.15 3.57 -6.70
CA GLU A 248 2.08 3.75 -7.68
C GLU A 248 1.12 2.55 -7.67
N ALA A 249 1.65 1.34 -7.49
CA ALA A 249 0.87 0.13 -7.31
C ALA A 249 0.21 0.00 -5.91
N GLY A 250 0.51 0.87 -4.94
CA GLY A 250 -0.23 0.92 -3.67
C GLY A 250 0.61 0.81 -2.40
N ALA A 251 1.93 0.67 -2.49
CA ALA A 251 2.81 0.86 -1.33
C ALA A 251 2.75 2.31 -0.83
N THR A 252 3.05 2.49 0.46
CA THR A 252 2.95 3.79 1.13
C THR A 252 4.15 4.15 1.98
N VAL A 253 5.01 3.18 2.30
CA VAL A 253 6.26 3.37 3.03
C VAL A 253 7.40 2.83 2.17
N VAL A 254 8.49 3.59 2.02
CA VAL A 254 9.66 3.18 1.23
C VAL A 254 10.85 3.02 2.15
N ARG A 255 11.47 1.84 2.15
CA ARG A 255 12.71 1.57 2.90
C ARG A 255 13.92 1.56 1.96
N THR A 256 14.86 2.48 2.16
CA THR A 256 15.94 2.74 1.17
C THR A 256 17.31 3.09 1.77
N HIS A 257 18.39 2.70 1.07
CA HIS A 257 19.75 3.15 1.37
C HIS A 257 20.06 4.54 0.78
N ASN A 258 19.56 4.85 -0.42
CA ASN A 258 19.84 6.10 -1.12
C ASN A 258 18.60 7.01 -1.10
N VAL A 259 18.48 7.76 -0.01
CA VAL A 259 17.33 8.65 0.23
C VAL A 259 17.22 9.71 -0.86
N GLN A 260 18.33 10.33 -1.25
CA GLN A 260 18.33 11.38 -2.28
C GLN A 260 17.76 10.88 -3.61
N ALA A 261 18.22 9.73 -4.10
CA ALA A 261 17.74 9.16 -5.35
C ALA A 261 16.26 8.75 -5.25
N THR A 262 15.86 8.17 -4.11
CA THR A 262 14.46 7.81 -3.85
C THR A 262 13.55 9.04 -3.82
N MET A 263 13.95 10.11 -3.13
CA MET A 263 13.19 11.36 -3.08
C MET A 263 13.08 12.01 -4.46
N ALA A 264 14.13 11.94 -5.27
CA ALA A 264 14.09 12.43 -6.65
C ALA A 264 13.08 11.64 -7.50
N ALA A 265 13.06 10.31 -7.41
CA ALA A 265 12.08 9.49 -8.13
C ALA A 265 10.65 9.71 -7.62
N LEU A 266 10.44 9.82 -6.31
CA LEU A 266 9.11 10.04 -5.72
C LEU A 266 8.55 11.45 -6.02
N ALA A 267 9.35 12.38 -6.54
CA ALA A 267 8.85 13.66 -7.02
C ALA A 267 7.85 13.50 -8.18
N ASP A 268 7.98 12.41 -8.95
CA ASP A 268 7.10 12.06 -10.08
C ASP A 268 5.88 11.22 -9.64
N PHE A 269 5.65 11.05 -8.34
CA PHE A 269 4.54 10.23 -7.83
C PHE A 269 3.17 10.83 -8.20
N ARG A 270 2.42 10.10 -9.03
CA ARG A 270 1.12 10.53 -9.53
C ARG A 270 0.04 10.48 -8.44
N PRO A 271 -0.90 11.44 -8.37
CA PRO A 271 -2.04 11.39 -7.47
C PRO A 271 -2.99 10.23 -7.81
N LEU A 272 -3.66 9.72 -6.78
CA LEU A 272 -4.70 8.69 -6.93
C LEU A 272 -6.04 9.34 -7.31
N ALA A 273 -6.68 8.86 -8.36
CA ALA A 273 -8.07 9.16 -8.69
C ALA A 273 -8.94 7.92 -8.46
N VAL A 274 -10.14 8.13 -7.91
CA VAL A 274 -11.14 7.08 -7.69
C VAL A 274 -12.25 7.29 -8.71
N ILE A 275 -12.46 6.32 -9.60
CA ILE A 275 -13.49 6.37 -10.62
C ILE A 275 -14.58 5.35 -10.27
N ALA A 276 -15.81 5.82 -10.10
CA ALA A 276 -16.97 4.93 -10.06
C ALA A 276 -17.49 4.69 -11.47
N LEU A 277 -17.81 3.44 -11.77
CA LEU A 277 -18.40 2.99 -13.02
C LEU A 277 -19.80 2.46 -12.73
N GLY A 278 -20.77 2.80 -13.58
CA GLY A 278 -22.13 2.28 -13.46
C GLY A 278 -22.89 2.23 -14.78
N GLY A 279 -23.67 1.17 -15.00
CA GLY A 279 -24.51 1.03 -16.20
C GLY A 279 -25.73 0.15 -15.94
N ASN A 280 -26.85 0.49 -16.55
CA ASN A 280 -28.10 -0.29 -16.45
C ASN A 280 -28.74 -0.61 -17.81
N VAL A 281 -28.13 -0.19 -18.92
CA VAL A 281 -28.59 -0.50 -20.27
C VAL A 281 -27.61 -1.47 -20.92
N ALA A 282 -28.09 -2.68 -21.22
CA ALA A 282 -27.39 -3.61 -22.10
C ALA A 282 -27.71 -3.25 -23.56
N LEU A 283 -26.68 -2.93 -24.36
CA LEU A 283 -26.87 -2.57 -25.78
C LEU A 283 -27.29 -3.78 -26.63
N VAL A 284 -26.75 -4.95 -26.31
CA VAL A 284 -27.02 -6.23 -26.98
C VAL A 284 -27.01 -7.31 -25.90
N ALA A 285 -28.17 -7.93 -25.64
CA ALA A 285 -28.31 -9.04 -24.70
C ALA A 285 -29.48 -9.94 -25.12
N GLU A 286 -29.33 -11.26 -24.94
CA GLU A 286 -30.47 -12.17 -24.95
C GLU A 286 -31.21 -12.12 -23.60
N PRO A 287 -32.51 -12.46 -23.55
CA PRO A 287 -33.24 -12.50 -22.29
C PRO A 287 -32.58 -13.43 -21.27
N GLY A 288 -32.19 -12.89 -20.12
CA GLY A 288 -31.47 -13.60 -19.06
C GLY A 288 -29.94 -13.37 -19.04
N GLU A 289 -29.38 -12.71 -20.05
CA GLU A 289 -27.94 -12.39 -20.16
C GLU A 289 -27.65 -10.90 -19.89
N GLU A 290 -28.63 -10.14 -19.38
CA GLU A 290 -28.54 -8.68 -19.28
C GLU A 290 -27.41 -8.22 -18.35
N ASP A 291 -27.19 -8.91 -17.23
CA ASP A 291 -26.13 -8.56 -16.29
C ASP A 291 -24.74 -8.85 -16.86
N GLU A 292 -24.56 -9.96 -17.60
CA GLU A 292 -23.31 -10.27 -18.31
C GLU A 292 -23.01 -9.22 -19.39
N ALA A 293 -24.02 -8.81 -20.15
CA ALA A 293 -23.88 -7.76 -21.15
C ALA A 293 -23.53 -6.39 -20.52
N LYS A 294 -24.10 -6.05 -19.36
CA LYS A 294 -23.73 -4.84 -18.59
C LYS A 294 -22.28 -4.94 -18.08
N ILE A 295 -21.86 -6.09 -17.58
CA ILE A 295 -20.46 -6.34 -17.16
C ILE A 295 -19.50 -6.17 -18.34
N ALA A 296 -19.83 -6.75 -19.50
CA ALA A 296 -19.03 -6.61 -20.72
C ALA A 296 -18.90 -5.13 -21.13
N GLN A 297 -19.98 -4.35 -21.02
CA GLN A 297 -19.97 -2.91 -21.29
C GLN A 297 -19.04 -2.15 -20.33
N LEU A 298 -19.06 -2.47 -19.03
CA LEU A 298 -18.13 -1.85 -18.07
C LEU A 298 -16.67 -2.27 -18.33
N ASN A 299 -16.42 -3.50 -18.77
CA ASN A 299 -15.08 -3.94 -19.17
C ASN A 299 -14.55 -3.18 -20.40
N LEU A 300 -15.43 -2.80 -21.34
CA LEU A 300 -15.05 -1.90 -22.43
C LEU A 300 -14.71 -0.50 -21.91
N ALA A 301 -15.43 0.01 -20.90
CA ALA A 301 -15.10 1.29 -20.26
C ALA A 301 -13.74 1.24 -19.55
N ILE A 302 -13.47 0.16 -18.80
CA ILE A 302 -12.18 -0.11 -18.16
C ILE A 302 -11.06 -0.17 -19.21
N SER A 303 -11.31 -0.83 -20.35
CA SER A 303 -10.35 -0.85 -21.46
C SER A 303 -10.08 0.55 -22.00
N GLY A 304 -11.10 1.42 -22.05
CA GLY A 304 -10.94 2.84 -22.34
C GLY A 304 -10.03 3.56 -21.32
N LEU A 305 -10.18 3.28 -20.02
CA LEU A 305 -9.33 3.85 -18.96
C LEU A 305 -7.85 3.45 -19.14
N CYS A 306 -7.57 2.23 -19.62
CA CYS A 306 -6.21 1.79 -19.93
C CYS A 306 -5.55 2.60 -21.07
N THR A 307 -6.33 3.28 -21.92
CA THR A 307 -5.79 4.08 -23.03
C THR A 307 -5.51 5.54 -22.66
N LEU A 308 -5.84 5.96 -21.43
CA LEU A 308 -5.61 7.32 -20.98
C LEU A 308 -4.10 7.63 -20.91
N PRO A 309 -3.67 8.81 -21.38
CA PRO A 309 -2.27 9.19 -21.29
C PRO A 309 -1.84 9.34 -19.83
N ASP A 310 -0.57 9.06 -19.54
CA ASP A 310 0.02 9.26 -18.21
C ASP A 310 -0.80 8.65 -17.04
N THR A 311 -1.53 7.58 -17.33
CA THR A 311 -2.48 6.96 -16.41
C THR A 311 -2.18 5.48 -16.26
N GLN A 312 -2.30 4.98 -15.04
CA GLN A 312 -2.20 3.56 -14.73
C GLN A 312 -3.38 3.16 -13.86
N ILE A 313 -4.02 2.03 -14.21
CA ILE A 313 -4.96 1.38 -13.30
C ILE A 313 -4.16 0.68 -12.20
N VAL A 314 -4.46 1.02 -10.95
CA VAL A 314 -3.86 0.40 -9.75
C VAL A 314 -4.63 -0.85 -9.36
N ASP A 315 -5.96 -0.75 -9.32
CA ASP A 315 -6.83 -1.82 -8.86
C ASP A 315 -8.27 -1.57 -9.35
N ILE A 316 -9.06 -2.63 -9.44
CA ILE A 316 -10.48 -2.60 -9.83
C ILE A 316 -11.25 -3.51 -8.87
N SER A 317 -12.39 -3.03 -8.37
CA SER A 317 -13.24 -3.81 -7.47
C SER A 317 -13.90 -4.96 -8.21
N SER A 318 -14.51 -5.87 -7.46
CA SER A 318 -15.53 -6.76 -8.02
C SER A 318 -16.69 -5.96 -8.60
N PHE A 319 -17.52 -6.60 -9.43
CA PHE A 319 -18.78 -6.01 -9.89
C PHE A 319 -19.85 -6.11 -8.82
N TYR A 320 -20.70 -5.09 -8.74
CA TYR A 320 -21.81 -5.01 -7.79
C TYR A 320 -23.11 -4.71 -8.50
N ARG A 321 -24.15 -5.50 -8.22
CA ARG A 321 -25.51 -5.22 -8.66
C ARG A 321 -26.19 -4.30 -7.66
N SER A 322 -26.85 -3.25 -8.12
CA SER A 322 -27.63 -2.36 -7.25
C SER A 322 -29.00 -2.01 -7.81
N GLN A 323 -29.92 -1.65 -6.91
CA GLN A 323 -31.16 -0.97 -7.29
C GLN A 323 -30.84 0.44 -7.82
N PRO A 324 -31.65 0.96 -8.77
CA PRO A 324 -31.56 2.36 -9.18
C PRO A 324 -31.56 3.30 -7.98
N ALA A 325 -30.72 4.33 -8.02
CA ALA A 325 -30.81 5.42 -7.08
C ALA A 325 -31.67 6.54 -7.68
N TYR A 326 -32.55 7.14 -6.87
CA TYR A 326 -33.34 8.33 -7.20
C TYR A 326 -34.48 8.15 -8.22
N HIS A 327 -34.43 7.15 -9.10
CA HIS A 327 -35.53 6.79 -10.03
C HIS A 327 -35.77 5.28 -10.07
N ASP A 328 -36.84 4.84 -9.42
CA ASP A 328 -37.05 3.41 -9.11
C ASP A 328 -37.64 2.59 -10.28
N ASP A 329 -38.12 3.24 -11.35
CA ASP A 329 -38.68 2.57 -12.53
C ASP A 329 -37.63 2.33 -13.62
N GLN A 330 -36.55 1.62 -13.25
CA GLN A 330 -35.44 1.25 -14.14
C GLN A 330 -34.87 -0.12 -13.76
N ASP A 331 -34.23 -0.79 -14.71
CA ASP A 331 -33.50 -2.03 -14.43
C ASP A 331 -32.30 -1.79 -13.48
N HIS A 332 -31.86 -2.86 -12.83
CA HIS A 332 -30.71 -2.86 -11.93
C HIS A 332 -29.43 -2.40 -12.63
N PHE A 333 -28.60 -1.69 -11.86
CA PHE A 333 -27.28 -1.25 -12.28
C PHE A 333 -26.24 -2.30 -11.96
N ILE A 334 -25.26 -2.45 -12.85
CA ILE A 334 -23.96 -3.04 -12.52
C ILE A 334 -22.99 -1.89 -12.26
N ASN A 335 -22.20 -2.01 -11.20
CA ASN A 335 -21.28 -0.99 -10.75
C ASN A 335 -19.91 -1.58 -10.41
N ALA A 336 -18.87 -0.75 -10.50
CA ALA A 336 -17.53 -1.06 -10.03
C ALA A 336 -16.80 0.24 -9.65
N VAL A 337 -15.67 0.11 -8.96
CA VAL A 337 -14.74 1.21 -8.71
C VAL A 337 -13.38 0.85 -9.28
N ALA A 338 -12.77 1.77 -10.02
CA ALA A 338 -11.39 1.68 -10.49
C ALA A 338 -10.53 2.74 -9.77
N LEU A 339 -9.36 2.31 -9.31
CA LEU A 339 -8.33 3.18 -8.74
C LEU A 339 -7.30 3.47 -9.82
N LEU A 340 -7.06 4.76 -10.08
CA LEU A 340 -6.11 5.22 -11.10
C LEU A 340 -4.99 6.04 -10.46
N ARG A 341 -3.76 5.90 -10.96
CA ARG A 341 -2.69 6.89 -10.76
C ARG A 341 -2.55 7.67 -12.05
N THR A 342 -2.71 8.99 -11.99
CA THR A 342 -2.71 9.81 -13.21
C THR A 342 -2.15 11.20 -12.97
N GLY A 343 -1.34 11.69 -13.92
CA GLY A 343 -0.89 13.09 -13.95
C GLY A 343 -1.85 14.02 -14.69
N ILE A 344 -2.95 13.52 -15.28
CA ILE A 344 -3.97 14.32 -15.96
C ILE A 344 -4.72 15.19 -14.95
N ALA A 345 -4.89 16.49 -15.22
CA ALA A 345 -5.65 17.36 -14.33
C ALA A 345 -7.13 16.93 -14.21
N PRO A 346 -7.80 17.10 -13.05
CA PRO A 346 -9.16 16.57 -12.82
C PRO A 346 -10.21 16.96 -13.89
N LYS A 347 -10.16 18.20 -14.39
CA LYS A 347 -11.05 18.68 -15.45
C LYS A 347 -10.79 18.02 -16.81
N GLU A 348 -9.52 17.78 -17.14
CA GLU A 348 -9.14 17.09 -18.38
C GLU A 348 -9.51 15.61 -18.30
N LEU A 349 -9.29 14.98 -17.14
CA LEU A 349 -9.71 13.61 -16.87
C LEU A 349 -11.21 13.45 -17.09
N LEU A 350 -12.03 14.38 -16.55
CA LEU A 350 -13.48 14.38 -16.79
C LEU A 350 -13.83 14.42 -18.29
N GLY A 351 -13.11 15.20 -19.09
CA GLY A 351 -13.28 15.24 -20.56
C GLY A 351 -12.96 13.90 -21.24
N TYR A 352 -11.90 13.21 -20.80
CA TYR A 352 -11.58 11.88 -21.27
C TYR A 352 -12.64 10.84 -20.87
N LEU A 353 -13.12 10.86 -19.63
CA LEU A 353 -14.19 9.98 -19.16
C LEU A 353 -15.46 10.16 -19.99
N HIS A 354 -15.87 11.40 -20.25
CA HIS A 354 -16.99 11.70 -21.14
C HIS A 354 -16.77 11.16 -22.56
N SER A 355 -15.54 11.18 -23.07
CA SER A 355 -15.22 10.64 -24.39
C SER A 355 -15.36 9.12 -24.44
N ILE A 356 -14.95 8.40 -23.38
CA ILE A 356 -15.16 6.95 -23.24
C ILE A 356 -16.65 6.63 -23.19
N GLU A 357 -17.43 7.35 -22.40
CA GLU A 357 -18.88 7.14 -22.31
C GLU A 357 -19.58 7.35 -23.66
N ASN A 358 -19.18 8.40 -24.39
CA ASN A 358 -19.75 8.70 -25.70
C ASN A 358 -19.42 7.62 -26.73
N SER A 359 -18.21 7.03 -26.69
CA SER A 359 -17.84 5.92 -27.57
C SER A 359 -18.63 4.64 -27.25
N LEU A 360 -19.10 4.51 -26.01
CA LEU A 360 -19.97 3.44 -25.51
C LEU A 360 -21.47 3.74 -25.66
N GLY A 361 -21.84 4.76 -26.44
CA GLY A 361 -23.23 5.05 -26.80
C GLY A 361 -24.04 5.79 -25.73
N ARG A 362 -23.40 6.46 -24.76
CA ARG A 362 -24.11 7.26 -23.75
C ARG A 362 -24.84 8.43 -24.41
N VAL A 363 -26.15 8.54 -24.17
CA VAL A 363 -26.99 9.68 -24.61
C VAL A 363 -27.56 10.40 -23.39
N ARG A 364 -27.30 11.71 -23.25
CA ARG A 364 -27.76 12.53 -22.11
C ARG A 364 -29.07 13.25 -22.45
N THR A 365 -30.19 12.51 -22.53
CA THR A 365 -31.52 13.10 -22.81
C THR A 365 -32.30 13.46 -21.54
N VAL A 366 -32.19 12.66 -20.48
CA VAL A 366 -32.94 12.83 -19.22
C VAL A 366 -31.96 12.77 -18.03
N PRO A 367 -32.02 13.72 -17.07
CA PRO A 367 -31.25 13.64 -15.83
C PRO A 367 -31.51 12.31 -15.11
N ASN A 368 -30.46 11.59 -14.71
CA ASN A 368 -30.53 10.28 -14.06
C ASN A 368 -31.33 9.19 -14.85
N GLY A 369 -31.45 9.35 -16.16
CA GLY A 369 -32.06 8.35 -17.03
C GLY A 369 -31.18 7.11 -17.25
N PRO A 370 -31.74 6.07 -17.90
CA PRO A 370 -31.01 4.85 -18.27
C PRO A 370 -29.77 5.17 -19.11
N ARG A 371 -28.68 4.44 -18.87
CA ARG A 371 -27.37 4.68 -19.51
C ARG A 371 -26.57 3.40 -19.67
N THR A 372 -25.81 3.35 -20.76
CA THR A 372 -24.88 2.25 -21.07
C THR A 372 -23.69 2.25 -20.12
N CYS A 373 -23.13 3.42 -19.82
CA CYS A 373 -22.06 3.60 -18.86
C CYS A 373 -22.05 5.05 -18.32
N ASP A 374 -21.64 5.20 -17.06
CA ASP A 374 -21.40 6.44 -16.33
C ASP A 374 -20.08 6.30 -15.58
N LEU A 375 -19.15 7.23 -15.80
CA LEU A 375 -17.83 7.27 -15.19
C LEU A 375 -17.71 8.55 -14.37
N ASP A 376 -17.83 8.41 -13.04
CA ASP A 376 -17.78 9.52 -12.10
C ASP A 376 -16.40 9.58 -11.41
N ILE A 377 -15.77 10.76 -11.38
CA ILE A 377 -14.63 11.00 -10.48
C ILE A 377 -15.18 11.17 -9.06
N VAL A 378 -14.92 10.18 -8.20
CA VAL A 378 -15.41 10.11 -6.82
C VAL A 378 -14.50 10.87 -5.87
N ASP A 379 -13.19 10.70 -6.01
CA ASP A 379 -12.17 11.38 -5.24
C ASP A 379 -10.94 11.58 -6.10
N TYR A 380 -10.19 12.63 -5.80
CA TYR A 380 -8.92 12.90 -6.45
C TYR A 380 -7.94 13.36 -5.38
N GLN A 381 -6.92 12.55 -5.12
CA GLN A 381 -6.04 12.67 -3.97
C GLN A 381 -5.46 14.09 -3.83
N LEU A 382 -5.78 14.74 -2.71
CA LEU A 382 -5.31 16.08 -2.32
C LEU A 382 -5.89 17.23 -3.17
N TYR A 383 -6.88 16.96 -4.02
CA TYR A 383 -7.63 17.97 -4.76
C TYR A 383 -9.03 18.14 -4.16
N GLU A 384 -9.28 19.34 -3.65
CA GLU A 384 -10.62 19.82 -3.33
C GLU A 384 -11.02 20.83 -4.41
N VAL A 385 -12.04 20.49 -5.20
CA VAL A 385 -12.49 21.30 -6.34
C VAL A 385 -13.97 21.60 -6.12
N ALA A 386 -14.36 22.85 -6.29
CA ALA A 386 -15.75 23.26 -6.27
C ALA A 386 -15.98 24.25 -7.41
N THR A 387 -16.34 23.72 -8.58
CA THR A 387 -16.74 24.51 -9.75
C THR A 387 -18.13 24.06 -10.22
N ASP A 388 -18.75 24.85 -11.09
CA ASP A 388 -20.03 24.50 -11.71
C ASP A 388 -19.95 23.22 -12.56
N GLU A 389 -18.75 22.85 -13.02
CA GLU A 389 -18.50 21.69 -13.86
C GLU A 389 -18.11 20.44 -13.06
N LEU A 390 -17.38 20.59 -11.94
CA LEU A 390 -16.81 19.48 -11.19
C LEU A 390 -16.69 19.84 -9.70
N THR A 391 -17.24 18.98 -8.84
CA THR A 391 -17.08 19.05 -7.39
C THR A 391 -16.37 17.79 -6.88
N LEU A 392 -15.20 17.97 -6.25
CA LEU A 392 -14.37 16.90 -5.69
C LEU A 392 -13.99 17.22 -4.24
N PRO A 393 -14.02 16.23 -3.33
CA PRO A 393 -14.56 14.88 -3.54
C PRO A 393 -16.06 14.90 -3.85
N HIS A 394 -16.57 13.88 -4.55
CA HIS A 394 -17.97 13.86 -4.97
C HIS A 394 -18.89 14.00 -3.73
N PRO A 395 -19.81 14.99 -3.70
CA PRO A 395 -20.47 15.40 -2.46
C PRO A 395 -21.32 14.28 -1.86
N ARG A 396 -21.98 13.49 -2.70
CA ARG A 396 -22.87 12.38 -2.31
C ARG A 396 -22.18 11.00 -2.28
N ALA A 397 -20.85 10.92 -2.34
CA ALA A 397 -20.15 9.63 -2.42
C ALA A 397 -20.52 8.70 -1.26
N LEU A 398 -20.52 9.23 -0.03
CA LEU A 398 -20.83 8.49 1.20
C LEU A 398 -22.29 8.02 1.31
N GLU A 399 -23.20 8.57 0.51
CA GLU A 399 -24.62 8.22 0.55
C GLU A 399 -24.96 7.02 -0.35
N ARG A 400 -24.00 6.54 -1.17
CA ARG A 400 -24.21 5.57 -2.24
C ARG A 400 -23.51 4.25 -1.95
N ASP A 401 -24.29 3.19 -1.72
CA ASP A 401 -23.75 1.87 -1.37
C ASP A 401 -22.90 1.28 -2.50
N PHE A 402 -23.37 1.44 -3.74
CA PHE A 402 -22.69 1.01 -4.98
C PHE A 402 -21.39 1.75 -5.29
N VAL A 403 -21.04 2.78 -4.52
CA VAL A 403 -19.72 3.42 -4.55
C VAL A 403 -18.89 2.99 -3.34
N MET A 404 -19.49 2.99 -2.14
CA MET A 404 -18.77 2.72 -0.89
C MET A 404 -18.33 1.26 -0.76
N LYS A 405 -19.19 0.28 -1.02
CA LYS A 405 -18.81 -1.14 -0.93
C LYS A 405 -17.63 -1.51 -1.85
N PRO A 406 -17.69 -1.22 -3.17
CA PRO A 406 -16.55 -1.50 -4.04
C PRO A 406 -15.29 -0.69 -3.70
N LEU A 407 -15.41 0.57 -3.25
CA LEU A 407 -14.24 1.33 -2.78
C LEU A 407 -13.61 0.72 -1.53
N MET A 408 -14.42 0.29 -0.56
CA MET A 408 -13.96 -0.32 0.68
C MET A 408 -13.40 -1.73 0.48
N GLU A 409 -13.83 -2.46 -0.55
CA GLU A 409 -13.17 -3.70 -0.99
C GLU A 409 -11.71 -3.45 -1.37
N LEU A 410 -11.44 -2.34 -2.09
CA LEU A 410 -10.09 -2.01 -2.54
C LEU A 410 -9.24 -1.32 -1.47
N ARG A 411 -9.87 -0.44 -0.67
CA ARG A 411 -9.23 0.39 0.35
C ARG A 411 -10.15 0.52 1.58
N PRO A 412 -10.15 -0.45 2.51
CA PRO A 412 -11.07 -0.45 3.66
C PRO A 412 -10.97 0.79 4.55
N THR A 413 -9.78 1.39 4.62
CA THR A 413 -9.47 2.55 5.47
C THR A 413 -9.33 3.85 4.65
N PHE A 414 -10.02 3.94 3.51
CA PHE A 414 -9.93 5.09 2.61
C PHE A 414 -10.36 6.41 3.29
N THR A 415 -9.67 7.49 2.92
CA THR A 415 -9.97 8.85 3.40
C THR A 415 -9.94 9.77 2.19
N PHE A 416 -11.06 10.44 1.94
CA PHE A 416 -11.25 11.39 0.86
C PHE A 416 -10.32 12.61 1.01
N ALA A 417 -10.15 13.38 -0.06
CA ALA A 417 -9.27 14.55 -0.06
C ALA A 417 -9.67 15.56 1.04
N ASP A 418 -10.97 15.77 1.26
CA ASP A 418 -11.57 16.64 2.28
C ASP A 418 -11.53 16.07 3.71
N GLY A 419 -10.89 14.91 3.92
CA GLY A 419 -10.73 14.29 5.22
C GLY A 419 -11.90 13.42 5.68
N ARG A 420 -13.01 13.35 4.94
CA ARG A 420 -14.07 12.39 5.24
C ARG A 420 -13.54 10.96 5.12
N ARG A 421 -14.00 10.06 6.00
CA ARG A 421 -13.65 8.64 5.95
C ARG A 421 -14.70 7.85 5.19
N ALA A 422 -14.27 6.89 4.38
CA ALA A 422 -15.18 5.92 3.80
C ALA A 422 -15.82 5.10 4.93
N THR A 423 -17.15 5.01 4.91
CA THR A 423 -17.97 4.25 5.87
C THR A 423 -19.30 3.91 5.22
N LEU A 424 -19.96 2.84 5.70
CA LEU A 424 -21.31 2.47 5.31
C LEU A 424 -22.39 3.17 6.17
N ASP A 425 -22.02 3.85 7.25
CA ASP A 425 -22.98 4.45 8.20
C ASP A 425 -23.86 5.56 7.58
N ALA A 426 -23.33 6.23 6.55
CA ALA A 426 -24.00 7.34 5.88
C ALA A 426 -24.74 6.92 4.61
N VAL A 427 -24.70 5.63 4.25
CA VAL A 427 -25.32 5.10 3.03
C VAL A 427 -26.84 5.17 3.14
N ARG A 428 -27.48 5.68 2.08
CA ARG A 428 -28.93 5.85 1.99
C ARG A 428 -29.54 5.27 0.72
N TYR A 429 -28.73 5.07 -0.32
CA TYR A 429 -29.23 4.76 -1.66
C TYR A 429 -28.49 3.60 -2.31
N GLY A 430 -29.23 2.89 -3.18
CA GLY A 430 -28.70 1.93 -4.14
C GLY A 430 -28.01 0.75 -3.50
N GLN A 431 -28.73 0.03 -2.63
CA GLN A 431 -28.24 -1.19 -1.97
C GLN A 431 -27.54 -2.09 -2.98
N ALA A 432 -26.28 -2.42 -2.71
CA ALA A 432 -25.39 -3.08 -3.64
C ALA A 432 -24.97 -4.47 -3.14
N GLU A 433 -25.03 -5.46 -4.02
CA GLU A 433 -24.66 -6.85 -3.75
C GLU A 433 -23.51 -7.25 -4.68
N ARG A 434 -22.47 -7.85 -4.10
CA ARG A 434 -21.29 -8.28 -4.85
C ARG A 434 -21.66 -9.44 -5.77
N LEU A 435 -21.23 -9.37 -7.02
CA LEU A 435 -21.37 -10.45 -7.98
C LEU A 435 -20.16 -11.38 -7.92
N GLY A 436 -20.44 -12.68 -8.02
CA GLY A 436 -19.49 -13.74 -8.25
C GLY A 436 -18.85 -13.66 -9.64
N PRO A 437 -17.84 -14.52 -9.91
CA PRO A 437 -17.15 -14.51 -11.20
C PRO A 437 -18.03 -14.95 -12.37
N ASP A 438 -19.11 -15.68 -12.06
CA ASP A 438 -20.18 -16.14 -12.93
C ASP A 438 -21.36 -15.14 -13.03
N GLY A 439 -21.22 -13.95 -12.45
CA GLY A 439 -22.27 -12.92 -12.50
C GLY A 439 -23.45 -13.16 -11.56
N THR A 440 -23.43 -14.21 -10.74
CA THR A 440 -24.48 -14.47 -9.73
C THR A 440 -24.20 -13.72 -8.43
N VAL A 441 -25.20 -13.48 -7.58
CA VAL A 441 -24.96 -12.82 -6.28
C VAL A 441 -24.10 -13.73 -5.41
N ALA A 442 -22.94 -13.23 -4.97
CA ALA A 442 -22.04 -13.97 -4.11
C ALA A 442 -22.68 -14.21 -2.73
N ASP A 443 -22.64 -15.44 -2.23
CA ASP A 443 -23.18 -15.78 -0.91
C ASP A 443 -22.42 -15.03 0.19
N SER A 444 -23.13 -14.11 0.86
CA SER A 444 -22.59 -13.27 1.95
C SER A 444 -22.06 -14.02 3.18
N SER A 445 -22.17 -15.36 3.20
CA SER A 445 -21.77 -16.22 4.32
C SER A 445 -20.48 -17.03 4.09
N ALA A 446 -19.88 -16.97 2.89
CA ALA A 446 -18.63 -17.67 2.61
C ALA A 446 -17.41 -16.75 2.88
N PRO A 447 -16.39 -17.16 3.66
CA PRO A 447 -15.14 -16.43 3.72
C PRO A 447 -14.51 -16.37 2.32
N ASP A 448 -13.98 -15.20 1.93
CA ASP A 448 -13.29 -14.96 0.65
C ASP A 448 -12.22 -16.05 0.44
N GLN A 449 -12.56 -17.07 -0.35
CA GLN A 449 -11.62 -18.02 -0.91
C GLN A 449 -11.41 -17.60 -2.36
N ARG A 450 -10.46 -16.67 -2.56
CA ARG A 450 -9.74 -16.53 -3.83
C ARG A 450 -8.27 -16.36 -3.54
#